data_AF-A0A945R1L9-F1
#
_entry.id   AF-A0A945R1L9-F1
#
_cell.length_a   1.000
_cell.length_b   1.000
_cell.length_c   1.000
_cell.angle_alpha   90.00
_cell.angle_beta   90.00
_cell.angle_gamma   90.00
#
_symmetry.space_group_name_H-M   'P 1'
#
loop_
_entity.id
_entity.type
_entity.pdbx_description
1 polymer ?
#
loop_
_entity_poly.entity_id
_entity_poly.type
_entity_poly.pdbx_seq_one_letter_code
_entity_poly.pdbx_strand_id
1 'polypeptide(L)'
;MGIVDVVSVLSEMPTLLKLKKGMVPRPASVADCFGARVEANALKFGQRSAIVFEGQEVNWSEFNALANRYAHYLKSQGVQRGDTVSVIMENRIEFLALLVGVNKIGVTAGL
;
A
#
# COMPACT_ATOMS: atom_id res chain seq x y z
N MET A 1 8.96 29.24 -19.72
CA MET A 1 9.65 27.97 -20.04
C MET A 1 10.63 28.25 -21.16
N GLY A 2 11.92 28.08 -20.90
CA GLY A 2 12.96 28.31 -21.90
C GLY A 2 13.10 27.12 -22.84
N ILE A 3 13.72 27.34 -24.02
CA ILE A 3 14.02 26.27 -24.99
C ILE A 3 14.82 25.13 -24.32
N VAL A 4 15.68 25.46 -23.37
CA VAL A 4 16.48 24.50 -22.60
C VAL A 4 15.61 23.55 -21.76
N ASP A 5 14.52 24.05 -21.16
CA ASP A 5 13.58 23.23 -20.38
C ASP A 5 12.80 22.26 -21.27
N VAL A 6 12.46 22.68 -22.49
CA VAL A 6 11.77 21.83 -23.46
C VAL A 6 12.69 20.70 -23.95
N VAL A 7 13.97 21.01 -24.20
CA VAL A 7 14.96 20.01 -24.63
C VAL A 7 15.27 19.01 -23.52
N SER A 8 15.36 19.45 -22.27
CA SER A 8 15.59 18.54 -21.14
C SER A 8 14.41 17.60 -20.91
N VAL A 9 13.17 18.09 -21.00
CA VAL A 9 11.96 17.25 -20.92
C VAL A 9 11.88 16.26 -22.08
N LEU A 10 12.24 16.67 -23.30
CA LEU A 10 12.28 15.77 -24.46
C LEU A 10 13.30 14.65 -24.30
N SER A 11 14.42 14.89 -23.60
CA SER A 11 15.42 13.85 -23.32
C SER A 11 14.90 12.74 -22.40
N GLU A 12 13.90 13.04 -21.57
CA GLU A 12 13.23 12.09 -20.67
C GLU A 12 12.05 11.33 -21.32
N MET A 13 11.74 11.62 -22.59
CA MET A 13 10.63 10.98 -23.32
C MET A 13 10.62 9.44 -23.26
N PRO A 14 11.77 8.72 -23.37
CA PRO A 14 11.77 7.27 -23.22
C PRO A 14 11.30 6.79 -21.85
N THR A 15 11.64 7.54 -20.79
CA THR A 15 11.20 7.26 -19.41
C THR A 15 9.70 7.54 -19.28
N LEU A 16 9.22 8.69 -19.77
CA LEU A 16 7.82 9.07 -19.75
C LEU A 16 6.93 8.08 -20.52
N LEU A 17 7.40 7.57 -21.67
CA LEU A 17 6.68 6.56 -22.45
C LEU A 17 6.53 5.23 -21.70
N LYS A 18 7.52 4.83 -20.89
CA LYS A 18 7.42 3.64 -20.02
C LYS A 18 6.40 3.83 -18.90
N LEU A 19 6.21 5.06 -18.44
CA LEU A 19 5.23 5.41 -17.41
C LEU A 19 3.80 5.51 -17.94
N LYS A 20 3.58 5.55 -19.26
CA LYS A 20 2.24 5.66 -19.89
C LYS A 20 1.22 4.68 -19.30
N LYS A 21 1.62 3.44 -19.00
CA LYS A 21 0.73 2.42 -18.41
C LYS A 21 0.30 2.74 -16.98
N GLY A 22 1.14 3.43 -16.21
CA GLY A 22 0.86 3.86 -14.84
C GLY A 22 0.21 5.24 -14.74
N MET A 23 0.25 6.03 -15.82
CA MET A 23 -0.32 7.39 -15.88
C MET A 23 -1.79 7.44 -16.27
N VAL A 24 -2.38 6.33 -16.73
CA VAL A 24 -3.82 6.26 -16.98
C VAL A 24 -4.52 5.99 -15.64
N PRO A 25 -5.34 6.93 -15.13
CA PRO A 25 -6.09 6.70 -13.91
C PRO A 25 -7.00 5.48 -14.07
N ARG A 26 -7.13 4.68 -13.01
CA ARG A 26 -8.11 3.59 -13.01
C ARG A 26 -9.53 4.18 -13.17
N PRO A 27 -10.45 3.50 -13.85
CA PRO A 27 -11.84 3.93 -13.92
C PRO A 27 -12.42 4.13 -12.52
N ALA A 28 -13.24 5.16 -12.33
CA ALA A 28 -13.85 5.45 -11.03
C ALA A 28 -14.78 4.34 -10.51
N SER A 29 -15.25 3.46 -11.40
CA SER A 29 -16.03 2.27 -11.05
C SER A 29 -15.22 1.18 -10.36
N VAL A 30 -13.89 1.23 -10.43
CA VAL A 30 -13.02 0.24 -9.79
C VAL A 30 -12.88 0.58 -8.31
N ALA A 31 -13.53 -0.20 -7.45
CA ALA A 31 -13.26 -0.20 -6.03
C ALA A 31 -11.89 -0.87 -5.77
N ASP A 32 -10.89 -0.07 -5.44
CA ASP A 32 -9.55 -0.54 -5.09
C ASP A 32 -9.04 0.24 -3.88
N CYS A 33 -8.25 -0.41 -3.04
CA CYS A 33 -7.65 0.19 -1.86
C CYS A 33 -6.34 -0.52 -1.53
N PHE A 34 -5.60 0.02 -0.55
CA PHE A 34 -4.32 -0.56 -0.17
C PHE A 34 -4.50 -1.98 0.38
N GLY A 35 -5.52 -2.23 1.20
CA GLY A 35 -5.87 -3.56 1.69
C GLY A 35 -6.16 -4.57 0.57
N ALA A 36 -6.95 -4.18 -0.43
CA ALA A 36 -7.29 -5.03 -1.58
C ALA A 36 -6.06 -5.39 -2.42
N ARG A 37 -5.10 -4.47 -2.56
CA ARG A 37 -3.82 -4.71 -3.25
C ARG A 37 -2.98 -5.76 -2.52
N VAL A 38 -2.93 -5.70 -1.20
CA VAL A 38 -2.21 -6.69 -0.38
C VAL A 38 -2.86 -8.07 -0.49
N GLU A 39 -4.19 -8.16 -0.46
CA GLU A 39 -4.92 -9.42 -0.66
C GLU A 39 -4.66 -10.03 -2.04
N ALA A 40 -4.73 -9.21 -3.10
CA ALA A 40 -4.45 -9.67 -4.45
C ALA A 40 -3.01 -10.21 -4.59
N ASN A 41 -2.04 -9.56 -3.95
CA ASN A 41 -0.66 -10.04 -3.95
C ASN A 41 -0.49 -11.31 -3.10
N ALA A 42 -1.14 -11.42 -1.95
CA ALA A 42 -1.13 -12.65 -1.15
C ALA A 42 -1.69 -13.85 -1.93
N LEU A 43 -2.76 -13.64 -2.69
CA LEU A 43 -3.34 -14.68 -3.55
C LEU A 43 -2.41 -15.05 -4.71
N LYS A 44 -1.82 -14.05 -5.38
CA LYS A 44 -1.04 -14.29 -6.62
C LYS A 44 0.42 -14.68 -6.37
N PHE A 45 0.99 -14.19 -5.28
CA PHE A 45 2.43 -14.22 -4.98
C PHE A 45 2.71 -14.63 -3.54
N GLY A 46 1.82 -15.40 -2.90
CA GLY A 46 1.84 -15.66 -1.46
C GLY A 46 3.19 -16.07 -0.87
N GLN A 47 3.96 -16.91 -1.57
CA GLN A 47 5.29 -17.39 -1.12
C GLN A 47 6.46 -16.47 -1.51
N ARG A 48 6.21 -15.37 -2.22
CA ARG A 48 7.24 -14.39 -2.56
C ARG A 48 7.41 -13.39 -1.42
N SER A 49 8.64 -12.89 -1.28
CA SER A 49 8.98 -11.79 -0.40
C SER A 49 8.02 -10.60 -0.57
N ALA A 50 7.51 -10.10 0.56
CA ALA A 50 6.72 -8.86 0.60
C ALA A 50 7.51 -7.74 1.26
N ILE A 51 8.10 -8.01 2.42
CA ILE A 51 8.86 -7.02 3.21
C ILE A 51 10.13 -7.70 3.73
N VAL A 52 11.25 -7.01 3.56
CA VAL A 52 12.54 -7.34 4.18
C VAL A 52 12.94 -6.16 5.06
N PHE A 53 13.17 -6.42 6.35
CA PHE A 53 13.54 -5.39 7.31
C PHE A 53 14.43 -5.99 8.40
N GLU A 54 15.60 -5.39 8.64
CA GLU A 54 16.53 -5.77 9.73
C GLU A 54 16.79 -7.29 9.85
N GLY A 55 17.05 -7.96 8.71
CA GLY A 55 17.33 -9.40 8.68
C GLY A 55 16.10 -10.30 8.83
N GLN A 56 14.90 -9.71 8.96
CA GLN A 56 13.63 -10.42 8.88
C GLN A 56 13.05 -10.30 7.48
N GLU A 57 12.37 -11.35 7.05
CA GLU A 57 11.64 -11.40 5.79
C GLU A 57 10.26 -12.02 6.05
N VAL A 58 9.22 -11.37 5.53
CA VAL A 58 7.85 -11.92 5.51
C VAL A 58 7.36 -11.99 4.08
N ASN A 59 6.69 -13.11 3.77
CA ASN A 59 6.07 -13.28 2.46
C ASN A 59 4.68 -12.61 2.40
N TRP A 60 4.10 -12.53 1.20
CA TRP A 60 2.81 -11.86 1.01
C TRP A 60 1.66 -12.51 1.79
N SER A 61 1.67 -13.84 1.95
CA SER A 61 0.66 -14.56 2.73
C SER A 61 0.74 -14.21 4.22
N GLU A 62 1.95 -14.24 4.79
CA GLU A 62 2.22 -13.91 6.20
C GLU A 62 1.90 -12.45 6.50
N PHE A 63 2.32 -11.54 5.62
CA PHE A 63 2.04 -10.12 5.76
C PHE A 63 0.54 -9.82 5.74
N ASN A 64 -0.19 -10.41 4.79
CA ASN A 64 -1.65 -10.26 4.74
C ASN A 64 -2.34 -10.87 5.97
N ALA A 65 -1.86 -12.02 6.46
CA ALA A 65 -2.37 -12.63 7.68
C ALA A 65 -2.14 -11.73 8.91
N LEU A 66 -0.94 -11.13 9.05
CA LEU A 66 -0.63 -10.18 10.11
C LEU A 66 -1.52 -8.94 10.03
N ALA A 67 -1.73 -8.37 8.84
CA ALA A 67 -2.64 -7.25 8.63
C ALA A 67 -4.09 -7.60 9.01
N ASN A 68 -4.55 -8.80 8.66
CA ASN A 68 -5.88 -9.29 9.04
C ASN A 68 -6.01 -9.43 10.56
N ARG A 69 -4.96 -9.86 11.28
CA ARG A 69 -4.98 -9.90 12.75
C ARG A 69 -5.21 -8.51 13.35
N TYR A 70 -4.52 -7.49 12.87
CA TYR A 70 -4.76 -6.10 13.31
C TYR A 70 -6.16 -5.61 12.97
N ALA A 71 -6.65 -5.88 11.75
CA ALA A 71 -8.00 -5.53 11.33
C ALA A 71 -9.06 -6.15 12.26
N HIS A 72 -8.95 -7.44 12.57
CA HIS A 72 -9.87 -8.13 13.47
C HIS A 72 -9.81 -7.61 14.90
N TYR A 73 -8.60 -7.34 15.41
CA TYR A 73 -8.43 -6.74 16.73
C TYR A 73 -9.07 -5.36 16.82
N LEU A 74 -8.80 -4.46 15.87
CA LEU A 74 -9.37 -3.11 15.88
C LEU A 74 -10.90 -3.15 15.76
N LYS A 75 -11.46 -4.03 14.92
CA LYS A 75 -12.90 -4.27 14.88
C LYS A 75 -13.46 -4.75 16.21
N SER A 76 -12.74 -5.61 16.93
CA SER A 76 -13.18 -6.08 18.25
C SER A 76 -13.09 -5.00 19.34
N GLN A 77 -12.23 -4.00 19.15
CA GLN A 77 -12.19 -2.79 19.98
C GLN A 77 -13.28 -1.76 19.60
N GLY A 78 -14.14 -2.06 18.63
CA GLY A 78 -15.24 -1.20 18.23
C GLY A 78 -14.88 -0.15 17.18
N VAL A 79 -13.69 -0.20 16.57
CA VAL A 79 -13.31 0.70 15.47
C VAL A 79 -14.14 0.37 14.23
N GLN A 80 -14.69 1.41 13.60
CA GLN A 80 -15.61 1.31 12.47
C GLN A 80 -15.14 2.11 11.26
N ARG A 81 -15.70 1.79 10.10
CA ARG A 81 -15.43 2.52 8.85
C ARG A 81 -15.73 4.00 9.03
N GLY A 82 -14.81 4.86 8.59
CA GLY A 82 -14.92 6.31 8.73
C GLY A 82 -14.20 6.87 9.96
N ASP A 83 -13.82 6.01 10.91
CA ASP A 83 -12.99 6.44 12.03
C ASP A 83 -11.59 6.83 11.58
N THR A 84 -10.89 7.56 12.46
CA THR A 84 -9.46 7.85 12.33
C THR A 84 -8.72 7.35 13.57
N VAL A 85 -7.61 6.64 13.36
CA VAL A 85 -6.76 6.12 14.43
C VAL A 85 -5.36 6.71 14.31
N SER A 86 -4.78 7.18 15.41
CA SER A 86 -3.38 7.61 15.43
C SER A 86 -2.47 6.38 15.60
N VAL A 87 -1.42 6.30 14.79
CA VAL A 87 -0.42 5.23 14.83
C VAL A 87 0.91 5.82 15.23
N ILE A 88 1.36 5.52 16.45
CA ILE A 88 2.67 5.92 16.96
C ILE A 88 3.50 4.67 17.16
N MET A 89 4.44 4.43 16.25
CA MET A 89 5.29 3.23 16.26
C MET A 89 6.58 3.53 15.49
N GLU A 90 7.68 2.89 15.89
CA GLU A 90 8.93 2.92 15.14
C GLU A 90 8.82 2.14 13.81
N ASN A 91 9.80 2.31 12.93
CA ASN A 91 9.87 1.56 11.68
C ASN A 91 10.07 0.07 11.97
N ARG A 92 9.05 -0.74 11.66
CA ARG A 92 9.05 -2.20 11.77
C ARG A 92 8.01 -2.82 10.85
N ILE A 93 8.07 -4.12 10.61
CA ILE A 93 7.13 -4.84 9.72
C ILE A 93 5.67 -4.66 10.18
N GLU A 94 5.46 -4.68 11.50
CA GLU A 94 4.15 -4.52 12.14
C GLU A 94 3.52 -3.16 11.87
N PHE A 95 4.32 -2.10 11.72
CA PHE A 95 3.81 -0.77 11.38
C PHE A 95 3.08 -0.83 10.03
N LEU A 96 3.71 -1.40 9.00
CA LEU A 96 3.08 -1.56 7.68
C LEU A 96 1.86 -2.47 7.74
N ALA A 97 1.93 -3.56 8.49
CA ALA A 97 0.80 -4.49 8.62
C ALA A 97 -0.39 -3.84 9.35
N LEU A 98 -0.14 -3.01 10.37
CA LEU A 98 -1.16 -2.24 11.07
C LEU A 98 -1.84 -1.23 10.12
N LEU A 99 -1.08 -0.49 9.32
CA LEU A 99 -1.65 0.45 8.33
C LEU A 99 -2.55 -0.25 7.31
N VAL A 100 -2.11 -1.42 6.83
CA VAL A 100 -2.94 -2.26 5.95
C VAL A 100 -4.19 -2.75 6.70
N GLY A 101 -4.06 -3.20 7.94
CA GLY A 101 -5.16 -3.65 8.78
C GLY A 101 -6.23 -2.59 9.00
N VAL A 102 -5.81 -1.36 9.32
CA VAL A 102 -6.65 -0.16 9.43
C VAL A 102 -7.37 0.13 8.10
N ASN A 103 -6.64 0.08 6.98
CA ASN A 103 -7.23 0.33 5.66
C ASN A 103 -8.28 -0.73 5.25
N LYS A 104 -8.04 -2.01 5.56
CA LYS A 104 -8.96 -3.13 5.27
C LYS A 104 -10.34 -2.95 5.89
N ILE A 105 -10.42 -2.21 7.00
CA ILE A 105 -11.68 -1.95 7.71
C ILE A 105 -12.27 -0.57 7.40
N GLY A 106 -11.67 0.15 6.45
CA GLY A 106 -12.16 1.46 5.98
C GLY A 106 -11.89 2.60 6.96
N VAL A 107 -10.84 2.49 7.76
CA VAL A 107 -10.40 3.48 8.74
C VAL A 107 -9.21 4.26 8.19
N THR A 108 -9.06 5.51 8.61
CA THR A 108 -7.92 6.36 8.26
C THR A 108 -6.84 6.26 9.34
N ALA A 109 -5.59 6.02 8.94
CA ALA A 109 -4.46 6.09 9.86
C ALA A 109 -3.87 7.52 9.85
N GLY A 110 -3.79 8.14 11.03
CA GLY A 110 -2.97 9.33 11.26
C GLY A 110 -1.56 8.91 11.68
N LEU A 111 -0.58 9.27 10.87
CA LEU A 111 0.85 8.98 11.08
C LEU A 111 1.55 10.14 11.77
#